data_AF-A0A094A0T3-F1
#
_entry.id   AF-A0A094A0T3-F1
#
_cell.length_a   1.000
_cell.length_b   1.000
_cell.length_c   1.000
_cell.angle_alpha   90.00
_cell.angle_beta   90.00
_cell.angle_gamma   90.00
#
_symmetry.space_group_name_H-M   'P 1'
#
loop_
_entity.id
_entity.type
_entity.pdbx_description
1 polymer ?
#
loop_
_entity_poly.entity_id
_entity_poly.type
_entity_poly.pdbx_seq_one_letter_code
_entity_poly.pdbx_strand_id
1 'polypeptide(L)'
;MDEPNDFLLLSPLNPTEGGLSDYTCFKEVIHWYFCGKCGVRCFAFGGEGVVREVEAEGKVQKVWTADPEKWGKGDVAYLSINAATLDDNQEGLDLNEWTEKGWISYLNWKDDADQARLEKPHKGGMY
;
A
#
# COMPACT_ATOMS: atom_id res chain seq x y z
N MET A 1 4.69 -4.08 15.60
CA MET A 1 3.97 -3.65 14.40
C MET A 1 2.53 -3.51 14.82
N ASP A 2 1.92 -2.37 14.55
CA ASP A 2 0.53 -2.09 14.86
C ASP A 2 -0.14 -1.84 13.52
N GLU A 3 -0.37 -2.95 12.80
CA GLU A 3 -0.66 -2.96 11.38
C GLU A 3 -1.76 -1.97 10.94
N PRO A 4 -2.90 -1.82 11.65
CA PRO A 4 -3.94 -0.87 11.23
C PRO A 4 -3.55 0.60 11.45
N ASN A 5 -2.46 0.88 12.17
CA ASN A 5 -1.94 2.21 12.47
C ASN A 5 -0.69 2.59 11.66
N ASP A 6 -0.09 1.64 10.94
CA ASP A 6 1.15 1.84 10.19
C ASP A 6 0.95 2.57 8.83
N PHE A 7 -0.29 2.73 8.37
CA PHE A 7 -0.61 3.46 7.13
C PHE A 7 -1.71 4.50 7.35
N LEU A 8 -1.43 5.74 6.97
CA LEU A 8 -2.38 6.85 7.05
C LEU A 8 -2.52 7.50 5.67
N LEU A 9 -3.75 7.61 5.18
CA LEU A 9 -4.07 8.43 4.02
C LEU A 9 -4.47 9.82 4.50
N LEU A 10 -3.58 10.80 4.26
CA LEU A 10 -3.81 12.20 4.65
C LEU A 10 -4.84 12.90 3.75
N SER A 11 -4.86 12.55 2.47
CA SER A 11 -5.84 13.06 1.50
C SER A 11 -5.93 12.13 0.28
N PRO A 12 -7.12 11.87 -0.27
CA PRO A 12 -8.44 12.30 0.23
C PRO A 12 -8.87 11.58 1.52
N LEU A 13 -9.76 12.17 2.33
CA LEU A 13 -10.27 11.57 3.58
C LEU A 13 -11.20 10.36 3.35
N ASN A 14 -11.62 10.15 2.12
CA ASN A 14 -12.22 8.92 1.65
C ASN A 14 -11.50 8.58 0.34
N PRO A 15 -10.91 7.38 0.19
CA PRO A 15 -10.17 7.01 -1.02
C PRO A 15 -10.97 7.27 -2.30
N THR A 16 -12.27 6.94 -2.32
CA THR A 16 -13.11 7.04 -3.52
C THR A 16 -13.86 8.36 -3.61
N GLU A 17 -14.46 8.83 -2.51
CA GLU A 17 -15.16 10.11 -2.48
C GLU A 17 -14.15 11.26 -2.36
N GLY A 18 -13.69 11.74 -3.52
CA GLY A 18 -12.96 13.01 -3.59
C GLY A 18 -11.52 12.95 -4.08
N GLY A 19 -11.03 11.85 -4.67
CA GLY A 19 -9.74 11.94 -5.34
C GLY A 19 -9.22 10.74 -6.12
N LEU A 20 -9.38 9.52 -5.62
CA LEU A 20 -8.83 8.35 -6.29
C LEU A 20 -9.91 7.61 -7.08
N SER A 21 -9.50 7.12 -8.24
CA SER A 21 -10.26 6.14 -8.99
C SER A 21 -10.00 4.76 -8.39
N ASP A 22 -10.99 3.88 -8.54
CA ASP A 22 -11.01 2.56 -7.93
C ASP A 22 -11.16 1.49 -9.01
N TYR A 23 -10.30 0.48 -8.96
CA TYR A 23 -10.36 -0.71 -9.79
C TYR A 23 -10.46 -1.94 -8.90
N THR A 24 -11.42 -2.82 -9.18
CA THR A 24 -11.64 -4.06 -8.45
C THR A 24 -11.56 -5.27 -9.40
N CYS A 25 -11.37 -6.47 -8.84
CA CYS A 25 -11.33 -7.72 -9.60
C CYS A 25 -12.08 -8.84 -8.87
N PHE A 26 -12.56 -9.83 -9.63
CA PHE A 26 -13.16 -11.06 -9.13
C PHE A 26 -14.32 -10.82 -8.14
N LYS A 27 -14.11 -11.09 -6.85
CA LYS A 27 -15.10 -10.92 -5.78
C LYS A 27 -15.20 -9.49 -5.27
N GLU A 28 -14.43 -8.56 -5.87
CA GLU A 28 -14.45 -7.13 -5.55
C GLU A 28 -14.08 -6.83 -4.08
N VAL A 29 -13.23 -7.66 -3.47
CA VAL A 29 -12.81 -7.50 -2.06
C VAL A 29 -11.53 -6.65 -1.92
N ILE A 30 -10.73 -6.56 -2.98
CA ILE A 30 -9.53 -5.73 -3.02
C ILE A 30 -9.76 -4.58 -3.98
N HIS A 31 -9.58 -3.37 -3.45
CA HIS A 31 -9.67 -2.10 -4.16
C HIS A 31 -8.27 -1.62 -4.53
N TRP A 32 -8.03 -1.39 -5.81
CA TRP A 32 -6.76 -0.87 -6.33
C TRP A 32 -6.94 0.63 -6.61
N TYR A 33 -6.60 1.48 -5.64
CA TYR A 33 -6.78 2.92 -5.76
C TYR A 33 -5.66 3.56 -6.58
N PHE A 34 -6.04 4.42 -7.53
CA PHE A 34 -5.12 5.11 -8.42
C PHE A 34 -5.57 6.55 -8.70
N CYS A 35 -4.63 7.42 -9.08
CA CYS A 35 -4.97 8.78 -9.45
C CYS A 35 -5.69 8.79 -10.81
N GLY A 36 -6.94 9.26 -10.85
CA GLY A 36 -7.73 9.36 -12.08
C GLY A 36 -7.17 10.33 -13.13
N LYS A 37 -6.18 11.16 -12.79
CA LYS A 37 -5.54 12.12 -13.70
C LYS A 37 -4.27 11.59 -14.35
N CYS A 38 -3.36 10.99 -13.58
CA CYS A 38 -2.08 10.48 -14.09
C CYS A 38 -2.03 8.95 -14.25
N GLY A 39 -3.03 8.23 -13.74
CA GLY A 39 -3.11 6.77 -13.81
C GLY A 39 -2.18 6.03 -12.85
N VAL A 40 -1.39 6.74 -12.03
CA VAL A 40 -0.47 6.12 -11.08
C VAL A 40 -1.26 5.46 -9.95
N ARG A 41 -1.05 4.15 -9.76
CA ARG A 41 -1.58 3.38 -8.62
C ARG A 41 -0.91 3.84 -7.34
N CYS A 42 -1.69 4.18 -6.32
CA CYS A 42 -1.15 4.61 -5.03
C CYS A 42 -1.02 3.39 -4.10
N PHE A 43 -2.16 2.88 -3.62
CA PHE A 43 -2.22 1.74 -2.73
C PHE A 43 -3.38 0.82 -3.13
N ALA A 44 -3.34 -0.42 -2.65
CA ALA A 44 -4.48 -1.31 -2.70
C ALA A 44 -4.86 -1.73 -1.30
N PHE A 45 -6.17 -1.86 -1.09
CA PHE A 45 -6.74 -2.10 0.23
C PHE A 45 -7.85 -3.14 0.15
N GLY A 46 -7.87 -4.05 1.12
CA GLY A 46 -8.96 -4.97 1.37
C GLY A 46 -9.24 -5.03 2.87
N GLY A 47 -10.49 -4.76 3.25
CA GLY A 47 -10.92 -4.59 4.63
C GLY A 47 -11.82 -3.36 4.78
N GLU A 48 -12.03 -2.91 6.01
CA GLU A 48 -12.81 -1.72 6.31
C GLU A 48 -11.91 -0.57 6.74
N GLY A 49 -12.15 0.61 6.16
CA GLY A 49 -11.43 1.83 6.51
C GLY A 49 -12.29 2.78 7.34
N VAL A 50 -11.64 3.63 8.12
CA VAL A 50 -12.29 4.62 8.99
C VAL A 50 -11.57 5.95 8.94
N VAL A 51 -12.31 7.04 9.10
CA VAL A 51 -11.74 8.38 9.30
C VAL A 51 -11.58 8.64 10.78
N ARG A 52 -10.39 9.06 11.20
CA ARG A 52 -10.09 9.41 12.60
C ARG A 52 -9.17 10.62 12.67
N GLU A 53 -9.11 11.24 13.84
CA GLU A 53 -8.12 12.27 14.13
C GLU A 53 -6.88 11.62 14.74
N VAL A 54 -5.73 11.92 14.16
CA VAL A 54 -4.42 11.45 14.65
C VAL A 54 -3.43 12.61 14.68
N GLU A 55 -2.42 12.49 15.52
CA GLU A 55 -1.25 13.37 15.45
C GLU A 55 -0.30 12.82 14.38
N ALA A 56 -0.20 13.54 13.27
CA ALA A 56 0.72 13.23 12.17
C ALA A 56 1.53 14.49 11.84
N GLU A 57 2.86 14.35 11.75
CA GLU A 57 3.78 15.47 11.50
C GLU A 57 3.66 16.62 12.52
N GLY A 58 3.39 16.28 13.79
CA GLY A 58 3.23 17.25 14.88
C GLY A 58 1.95 18.09 14.81
N LYS A 59 0.96 17.66 14.01
CA LYS A 59 -0.36 18.30 13.90
C LYS A 59 -1.46 17.26 14.05
N VAL A 60 -2.51 17.62 14.80
CA VAL A 60 -3.75 16.84 14.82
C VAL A 60 -4.50 17.08 13.51
N GLN A 61 -4.70 16.02 12.73
CA GLN A 61 -5.42 16.07 11.47
C GLN A 61 -6.30 14.84 11.28
N LYS A 62 -7.35 15.01 10.46
CA LYS A 62 -8.18 13.89 10.03
C LYS A 62 -7.42 13.08 8.99
N VAL A 63 -7.49 11.77 9.11
CA VAL A 63 -6.87 10.82 8.18
C VAL A 63 -7.81 9.66 7.96
N TRP A 64 -7.65 9.00 6.82
CA TRP A 64 -8.25 7.70 6.58
C TRP A 64 -7.22 6.59 6.87
N THR A 65 -7.67 5.51 7.48
CA THR A 65 -6.82 4.37 7.88
C THR A 65 -7.63 3.08 7.86
N ALA A 66 -6.96 1.93 8.03
CA ALA A 66 -7.66 0.69 8.39
C ALA A 66 -8.41 0.85 9.73
N ASP A 67 -9.63 0.30 9.82
CA ASP A 67 -10.41 0.26 11.06
C ASP A 67 -9.73 -0.70 12.07
N PRO A 68 -9.12 -0.21 13.17
CA PRO A 68 -8.40 -1.07 14.10
C PRO A 68 -9.31 -2.07 14.82
N GLU A 69 -10.60 -1.80 14.91
CA GLU A 69 -11.55 -2.70 15.55
C GLU A 69 -11.96 -3.85 14.63
N LYS A 70 -11.78 -3.72 13.32
CA LYS A 70 -12.22 -4.70 12.31
C LYS A 70 -11.08 -5.33 11.52
N TRP A 71 -9.90 -4.71 11.50
CA TRP A 71 -8.72 -5.22 10.82
C TRP A 71 -8.38 -6.64 11.26
N GLY A 72 -8.23 -7.55 10.30
CA GLY A 72 -7.95 -8.96 10.56
C GLY A 72 -9.12 -9.79 11.11
N LYS A 73 -10.30 -9.20 11.35
CA LYS A 73 -11.49 -9.91 11.86
C LYS A 73 -12.47 -10.34 10.75
N GLY A 74 -12.30 -9.81 9.54
CA GLY A 74 -13.06 -10.20 8.35
C GLY A 74 -12.32 -11.18 7.44
N ASP A 75 -12.86 -11.43 6.25
CA ASP A 75 -12.30 -12.38 5.27
C ASP A 75 -10.99 -11.88 4.63
N VAL A 76 -10.75 -10.56 4.63
CA VAL A 76 -9.56 -9.94 4.02
C VAL A 76 -9.05 -8.82 4.92
N ALA A 77 -7.73 -8.82 5.12
CA ALA A 77 -6.96 -7.72 5.68
C ALA A 77 -5.71 -7.56 4.81
N TYR A 78 -5.77 -6.63 3.87
CA TYR A 78 -4.77 -6.47 2.83
C TYR A 78 -4.43 -5.01 2.61
N LEU A 79 -3.13 -4.71 2.58
CA LEU A 79 -2.60 -3.41 2.18
C LEU A 79 -1.37 -3.64 1.31
N SER A 80 -1.28 -2.90 0.19
CA SER A 80 -0.03 -2.78 -0.55
C SER A 80 0.18 -1.34 -1.02
N ILE A 81 1.42 -0.87 -1.05
CA ILE A 81 1.80 0.47 -1.54
C ILE A 81 2.62 0.31 -2.82
N ASN A 82 2.50 1.28 -3.74
CA ASN A 82 3.27 1.25 -4.97
C ASN A 82 4.67 1.75 -4.65
N ALA A 83 5.69 0.91 -4.83
CA ALA A 83 7.07 1.31 -4.57
C ALA A 83 7.46 2.56 -5.37
N ALA A 84 6.92 2.73 -6.59
CA ALA A 84 7.18 3.89 -7.43
C ALA A 84 6.54 5.20 -6.94
N THR A 85 5.74 5.16 -5.86
CA THR A 85 5.16 6.35 -5.23
C THR A 85 5.79 6.66 -3.87
N LEU A 86 6.84 5.93 -3.48
CA LEU A 86 7.59 6.24 -2.28
C LEU A 86 8.54 7.41 -2.54
N ASP A 87 8.69 8.29 -1.55
CA ASP A 87 9.60 9.43 -1.66
C ASP A 87 11.06 8.98 -1.47
N ASP A 88 11.91 9.26 -2.45
CA ASP A 88 13.32 8.85 -2.53
C ASP A 88 14.18 9.26 -1.33
N ASN A 89 13.75 10.24 -0.54
CA ASN A 89 14.47 10.76 0.63
C ASN A 89 13.71 10.56 1.95
N GLN A 90 12.76 9.64 2.00
CA GLN A 90 12.05 9.31 3.23
C GLN A 90 13.01 8.64 4.23
N GLU A 91 13.05 9.15 5.47
CA GLU A 91 13.87 8.55 6.53
C GLU A 91 13.51 7.06 6.73
N GLY A 92 14.52 6.20 6.73
CA GLY A 92 14.37 4.75 6.90
C GLY A 92 14.00 3.98 5.63
N LEU A 93 13.83 4.64 4.48
CA LEU A 93 13.60 3.98 3.20
C LEU A 93 14.90 3.86 2.41
N ASP A 94 15.46 2.65 2.36
CA ASP A 94 16.55 2.28 1.45
C ASP A 94 16.29 0.88 0.89
N LEU A 95 15.83 0.83 -0.38
CA LEU A 95 15.49 -0.42 -1.05
C LEU A 95 16.72 -1.31 -1.31
N ASN A 96 17.92 -0.73 -1.44
CA ASN A 96 19.15 -1.51 -1.56
C ASN A 96 19.45 -2.18 -0.22
N GLU A 97 19.40 -1.44 0.88
CA GLU A 97 19.60 -1.98 2.23
C GLU A 97 18.57 -3.09 2.54
N TRP A 98 17.30 -2.88 2.20
CA TRP A 98 16.25 -3.87 2.45
C TRP A 98 16.42 -5.13 1.59
N THR A 99 16.91 -4.96 0.35
CA THR A 99 17.29 -6.08 -0.51
C THR A 99 18.46 -6.87 0.09
N GLU A 100 19.52 -6.19 0.52
CA GLU A 100 20.70 -6.83 1.15
C GLU A 100 20.36 -7.57 2.44
N LYS A 101 19.38 -7.06 3.21
CA LYS A 101 18.86 -7.73 4.41
C LYS A 101 17.92 -8.91 4.11
N GLY A 102 17.53 -9.12 2.85
CA GLY A 102 16.60 -10.17 2.45
C GLY A 102 15.15 -9.91 2.87
N TRP A 103 14.76 -8.65 3.00
CA TRP A 103 13.39 -8.25 3.38
C TRP A 103 12.46 -8.09 2.17
N ILE A 104 13.03 -7.90 0.97
CA ILE A 104 12.29 -7.73 -0.28
C ILE A 104 12.23 -9.07 -1.02
N SER A 105 11.05 -9.42 -1.52
CA SER A 105 10.85 -10.56 -2.42
C SER A 105 10.37 -10.10 -3.79
N TYR A 106 10.97 -10.65 -4.84
CA TYR A 106 10.68 -10.34 -6.22
C TYR A 106 9.79 -11.43 -6.83
N LEU A 107 8.61 -11.02 -7.31
CA LEU A 107 7.64 -11.86 -7.99
C LEU A 107 7.68 -11.60 -9.51
N ASN A 108 7.45 -12.63 -10.33
CA ASN A 108 7.27 -12.47 -11.77
C ASN A 108 5.99 -13.18 -12.22
N TRP A 109 4.88 -12.46 -12.03
CA TRP A 109 3.56 -12.89 -12.50
C TRP A 109 3.40 -12.87 -14.01
N LYS A 110 4.24 -12.13 -14.73
CA LYS A 110 4.14 -12.02 -16.19
C LYS A 110 4.52 -13.33 -16.88
N ASP A 111 5.63 -13.93 -16.45
CA ASP A 111 6.13 -15.18 -17.01
C ASP A 111 5.74 -16.41 -16.15
N ASP A 112 4.84 -16.21 -15.19
CA ASP A 112 4.38 -17.23 -14.22
C ASP A 112 5.57 -17.95 -13.55
N ALA A 113 6.58 -17.18 -13.11
CA ALA A 113 7.74 -17.78 -12.47
C ALA A 113 7.33 -18.29 -11.08
N ASP A 114 7.41 -19.60 -10.90
CA ASP A 114 6.91 -20.33 -9.72
C ASP A 114 7.55 -19.91 -8.37
N GLN A 115 8.59 -19.08 -8.35
CA GLN A 115 9.34 -18.79 -7.13
C GLN A 115 9.63 -17.30 -6.94
N ALA A 116 9.18 -16.79 -5.80
CA ALA A 116 9.66 -15.55 -5.23
C ALA A 116 11.18 -15.65 -4.98
N ARG A 117 11.90 -14.55 -5.20
CA ARG A 117 13.36 -14.47 -5.00
C ARG A 117 13.69 -13.33 -4.06
N LEU A 118 14.66 -13.50 -3.17
CA LEU A 118 15.06 -12.45 -2.22
C LEU A 118 16.24 -11.60 -2.68
N GLU A 119 17.05 -12.10 -3.62
CA GLU A 119 18.38 -11.52 -3.89
C GLU A 119 18.38 -10.40 -4.94
N LYS A 120 17.56 -10.54 -6.00
CA LYS A 120 17.54 -9.59 -7.11
C LYS A 120 16.24 -9.65 -7.91
N PRO A 121 15.88 -8.54 -8.60
CA PRO A 121 14.73 -8.50 -9.49
C PRO A 121 14.79 -9.55 -10.60
N HIS A 122 13.61 -9.99 -11.06
CA HIS A 122 13.49 -10.77 -12.29
C HIS A 122 13.89 -9.91 -13.50
N LYS A 123 14.12 -10.55 -14.66
CA LYS A 123 14.49 -9.83 -15.90
C LYS A 123 13.43 -8.78 -16.25
N GLY A 124 13.84 -7.52 -16.30
CA GLY A 124 12.94 -6.38 -16.57
C GLY A 124 12.20 -5.85 -15.34
N GLY A 125 12.50 -6.34 -14.14
CA GLY A 125 12.05 -5.77 -12.87
C GLY A 125 12.86 -4.55 -12.43
N MET A 126 12.47 -3.98 -11.29
CA MET A 126 13.15 -2.86 -10.63
C MET A 126 13.66 -3.31 -9.26
N TYR A 127 14.77 -2.69 -8.81
CA TYR A 127 15.18 -2.76 -7.41
C TYR A 127 14.24 -1.91 -6.56
#